data_AF-A0AAE0MWQ9-F1
#
_entry.id   AF-A0AAE0MWQ9-F1
#
_cell.length_a   1.000
_cell.length_b   1.000
_cell.length_c   1.000
_cell.angle_alpha   90.00
_cell.angle_beta   90.00
_cell.angle_gamma   90.00
#
_symmetry.space_group_name_H-M   'P 1'
#
loop_
_entity.id
_entity.type
_entity.pdbx_description
1 polymer ?
#
loop_
_entity_poly.entity_id
_entity_poly.type
_entity_poly.pdbx_seq_one_letter_code
_entity_poly.pdbx_strand_id
1 'polypeptide(L)'
;MTKLKLHSLPLSLLALLGVALAGVSASASASPPAGEKIPSPSSAVADSEVELICHTSNPAECYPKIFQPTHEFQIVQPDQDLPPGLHVRLNIYTGQKEAKINVPDEAVDPSLEGLPVDTSIMIVDPEDSSGSEEQQSQQPLKPPKNAPAYEPHGKIKEPKKETAEAKDEASAFYKSLTILKKGLDIDQALEMLQEISHDIYYGLKIAEDYDTVRELFCLANSPSIFSPETPEAGGPSEKDLTRARLAALILSNTVQNNPKALAEISKHWSTLQQDYCTKSKDSEPLQISTFRLLPSSQGNNSIPPSLTKARISAISGLLKSPSIRQSFLSANGMDLLLQVLLDTTTASQGQGAAEEWEKVRRQAGHLILDNFLDEDMGAVLGEWPDAVRDVQASDKECASRAASRSDGEKKEGQGDCWDWHAKQLADRYKKEGKGGDGHWSWELWNKLKEQRKNASSNKKNKGGKKDEL
;
A
#
# COMPACT_ATOMS: atom_id res chain seq x y z
N MET A 1 -61.35 -30.76 31.23
CA MET A 1 -62.50 -30.13 30.55
C MET A 1 -61.96 -29.05 29.62
N THR A 2 -62.41 -29.10 28.34
CA THR A 2 -62.48 -28.03 27.32
C THR A 2 -61.23 -27.21 26.95
N LYS A 3 -60.94 -26.87 25.68
CA LYS A 3 -61.04 -27.41 24.31
C LYS A 3 -60.50 -26.26 23.42
N LEU A 4 -59.65 -26.57 22.43
CA LEU A 4 -59.46 -25.97 21.07
C LEU A 4 -59.62 -24.43 20.89
N LYS A 5 -58.77 -23.76 20.10
CA LYS A 5 -58.77 -23.87 18.62
C LYS A 5 -57.48 -23.40 17.94
N LEU A 6 -57.14 -24.15 16.89
CA LEU A 6 -56.22 -23.89 15.79
C LEU A 6 -57.02 -23.20 14.64
N HIS A 7 -56.42 -22.26 13.92
CA HIS A 7 -56.89 -21.78 12.60
C HIS A 7 -55.63 -21.39 11.79
N SER A 8 -55.15 -22.21 10.84
CA SER A 8 -55.62 -22.48 9.46
C SER A 8 -55.20 -21.41 8.43
N LEU A 9 -54.23 -21.79 7.60
CA LEU A 9 -53.87 -21.24 6.28
C LEU A 9 -55.07 -21.11 5.33
N PRO A 10 -54.89 -20.36 4.21
CA PRO A 10 -55.37 -20.84 2.92
C PRO A 10 -54.24 -20.96 1.88
N LEU A 11 -54.12 -22.16 1.31
CA LEU A 11 -53.65 -22.39 -0.06
C LEU A 11 -54.74 -21.90 -1.02
N SER A 12 -54.36 -21.36 -2.18
CA SER A 12 -55.12 -21.56 -3.43
C SER A 12 -54.22 -21.44 -4.66
N LEU A 13 -54.10 -22.58 -5.34
CA LEU A 13 -53.65 -22.83 -6.70
C LEU A 13 -54.44 -22.00 -7.74
N LEU A 14 -53.81 -21.63 -8.85
CA LEU A 14 -54.34 -21.95 -10.19
C LEU A 14 -53.25 -21.86 -11.26
N ALA A 15 -53.20 -22.92 -12.06
CA ALA A 15 -52.28 -23.18 -13.17
C ALA A 15 -52.72 -22.50 -14.47
N LEU A 16 -51.80 -22.37 -15.44
CA LEU A 16 -52.00 -22.88 -16.81
C LEU A 16 -50.73 -22.84 -17.68
N LEU A 17 -50.51 -23.99 -18.35
CA LEU A 17 -49.70 -24.26 -19.55
C LEU A 17 -49.83 -23.11 -20.58
N GLY A 18 -48.81 -22.73 -21.36
CA GLY A 18 -47.95 -23.53 -22.23
C GLY A 18 -48.31 -23.24 -23.70
N VAL A 19 -47.33 -22.94 -24.56
CA VAL A 19 -47.26 -23.25 -26.01
C VAL A 19 -45.90 -22.76 -26.51
N ALA A 20 -45.08 -23.72 -26.95
CA ALA A 20 -43.94 -23.51 -27.82
C ALA A 20 -44.42 -23.52 -29.27
N LEU A 21 -43.90 -22.62 -30.09
CA LEU A 21 -43.98 -22.72 -31.56
C LEU A 21 -42.65 -22.28 -32.17
N ALA A 22 -42.07 -23.25 -32.87
CA ALA A 22 -40.87 -23.13 -33.67
C ALA A 22 -41.11 -22.24 -34.90
N GLY A 23 -40.10 -21.44 -35.27
CA GLY A 23 -40.01 -20.73 -36.54
C GLY A 23 -38.62 -20.93 -37.12
N VAL A 24 -38.47 -21.94 -37.97
CA VAL A 24 -37.30 -22.17 -38.82
C VAL A 24 -37.41 -21.25 -40.03
N SER A 25 -36.33 -20.55 -40.37
CA SER A 25 -36.07 -20.13 -41.75
C SER A 25 -34.56 -20.05 -41.98
N ALA A 26 -34.08 -21.01 -42.76
CA ALA A 26 -32.75 -21.07 -43.34
C ALA A 26 -32.70 -20.27 -44.65
N SER A 27 -31.54 -19.70 -44.97
CA SER A 27 -30.92 -19.52 -46.30
C SER A 27 -29.75 -18.54 -46.13
N ALA A 28 -28.61 -18.62 -46.79
CA ALA A 28 -27.90 -19.64 -47.54
C ALA A 28 -26.49 -19.07 -47.75
N SER A 29 -25.46 -19.91 -47.72
CA SER A 29 -24.07 -19.54 -48.00
C SER A 29 -23.83 -19.31 -49.50
N ALA A 30 -23.03 -18.31 -49.86
CA ALA A 30 -22.27 -18.27 -51.11
C ALA A 30 -21.06 -17.31 -51.02
N SER A 31 -19.85 -17.87 -51.07
CA SER A 31 -18.66 -17.26 -51.71
C SER A 31 -18.64 -17.73 -53.19
N PRO A 32 -17.76 -17.30 -54.15
CA PRO A 32 -16.47 -16.55 -54.10
C PRO A 32 -16.42 -15.46 -55.24
N PRO A 33 -15.30 -15.00 -55.88
CA PRO A 33 -13.85 -15.23 -55.71
C PRO A 33 -12.93 -13.98 -55.72
N ALA A 34 -11.63 -14.24 -55.52
CA ALA A 34 -10.51 -13.33 -55.72
C ALA A 34 -10.27 -12.96 -57.20
N GLY A 35 -9.78 -11.74 -57.46
CA GLY A 35 -9.16 -11.35 -58.74
C GLY A 35 -9.34 -9.88 -59.16
N GLU A 36 -8.42 -9.03 -58.71
CA GLU A 36 -7.79 -7.91 -59.45
C GLU A 36 -8.60 -6.80 -60.18
N LYS A 37 -8.54 -5.56 -59.63
CA LYS A 37 -7.90 -4.32 -60.17
C LYS A 37 -8.68 -3.01 -59.88
N ILE A 38 -8.07 -2.20 -59.02
CA ILE A 38 -7.96 -0.72 -58.92
C ILE A 38 -8.90 0.11 -59.84
N PRO A 39 -9.69 1.03 -59.25
CA PRO A 39 -9.29 2.44 -59.25
C PRO A 39 -9.40 3.14 -57.89
N SER A 40 -8.42 3.99 -57.62
CA SER A 40 -8.38 4.94 -56.51
C SER A 40 -9.66 5.79 -56.42
N PRO A 41 -10.04 6.17 -55.19
CA PRO A 41 -10.46 7.52 -54.92
C PRO A 41 -9.48 8.13 -53.91
N SER A 42 -8.72 9.09 -54.42
CA SER A 42 -8.05 10.10 -53.61
C SER A 42 -9.05 10.83 -52.74
N SER A 43 -8.57 11.23 -51.56
CA SER A 43 -9.03 12.37 -50.75
C SER A 43 -10.40 12.26 -50.08
N ALA A 44 -10.40 11.73 -48.86
CA ALA A 44 -10.97 12.37 -47.67
C ALA A 44 -10.73 11.50 -46.43
N VAL A 45 -9.48 11.40 -45.98
CA VAL A 45 -9.18 11.05 -44.58
C VAL A 45 -8.79 12.36 -43.93
N ALA A 46 -9.64 12.85 -43.04
CA ALA A 46 -9.30 13.95 -42.14
C ALA A 46 -8.24 13.40 -41.18
N ASP A 47 -6.99 13.65 -41.54
CA ASP A 47 -5.80 13.45 -40.74
C ASP A 47 -5.89 14.44 -39.57
N SER A 48 -6.36 13.98 -38.41
CA SER A 48 -6.02 14.67 -37.17
C SER A 48 -4.56 14.32 -36.91
N GLU A 49 -3.65 15.20 -37.32
CA GLU A 49 -2.22 15.11 -37.03
C GLU A 49 -2.04 14.96 -35.51
N VAL A 50 -1.86 13.73 -35.03
CA VAL A 50 -1.49 13.47 -33.65
C VAL A 50 -0.03 13.85 -33.55
N GLU A 51 0.25 15.05 -33.04
CA GLU A 51 1.59 15.54 -32.82
C GLU A 51 2.35 14.53 -31.93
N LEU A 52 3.43 13.94 -32.46
CA LEU A 52 4.23 12.93 -31.76
C LEU A 52 5.48 13.56 -31.15
N ILE A 53 5.79 13.20 -29.91
CA ILE A 53 7.05 13.53 -29.22
C ILE A 53 8.01 12.36 -29.42
N CYS A 54 9.21 12.65 -29.94
CA CYS A 54 10.26 11.66 -30.16
C CYS A 54 11.56 12.13 -29.48
N HIS A 55 12.00 11.45 -28.42
CA HIS A 55 13.25 11.80 -27.71
C HIS A 55 14.50 11.19 -28.36
N THR A 56 14.34 10.13 -29.15
CA THR A 56 15.43 9.44 -29.86
C THR A 56 15.17 9.46 -31.36
N SER A 57 16.18 9.14 -32.17
CA SER A 57 16.01 8.85 -33.61
C SER A 57 15.27 7.53 -33.88
N ASN A 58 14.87 6.86 -32.80
CA ASN A 58 13.95 5.74 -32.65
C ASN A 58 12.48 6.04 -33.05
N PRO A 59 11.96 5.88 -34.29
CA PRO A 59 10.55 6.19 -34.54
C PRO A 59 9.57 5.31 -33.73
N ALA A 60 10.00 4.14 -33.25
CA ALA A 60 9.19 3.28 -32.38
C ALA A 60 9.11 3.77 -30.92
N GLU A 61 9.92 4.76 -30.52
CA GLU A 61 9.92 5.36 -29.18
C GLU A 61 9.14 6.68 -29.15
N CYS A 62 8.50 7.05 -30.26
CA CYS A 62 7.64 8.21 -30.33
C CYS A 62 6.29 7.94 -29.67
N TYR A 63 5.78 8.91 -28.93
CA TYR A 63 4.50 8.85 -28.26
C TYR A 63 3.67 10.11 -28.52
N PRO A 64 2.34 10.05 -28.41
CA PRO A 64 1.49 11.21 -28.66
C PRO A 64 1.78 12.31 -27.64
N LYS A 65 1.82 13.56 -28.11
CA LYS A 65 2.00 14.75 -27.29
C LYS A 65 0.90 14.90 -26.25
N ILE A 66 -0.33 14.56 -26.61
CA ILE A 66 -1.44 14.53 -25.67
C ILE A 66 -1.56 13.10 -25.12
N PHE A 67 -1.58 12.98 -23.79
CA PHE A 67 -1.77 11.71 -23.11
C PHE A 67 -3.10 11.06 -23.52
N GLN A 68 -3.05 9.76 -23.85
CA GLN A 68 -4.23 8.98 -24.23
C GLN A 68 -4.71 8.15 -23.03
N PRO A 69 -5.70 8.65 -22.27
CA PRO A 69 -6.12 8.01 -21.04
C PRO A 69 -6.86 6.69 -21.29
N THR A 70 -6.61 5.71 -20.44
CA THR A 70 -7.34 4.43 -20.37
C THR A 70 -8.05 4.30 -19.03
N HIS A 71 -8.79 3.20 -18.84
CA HIS A 71 -9.38 2.83 -17.55
C HIS A 71 -8.35 2.37 -16.51
N GLU A 72 -7.18 1.90 -16.96
CA GLU A 72 -6.05 1.56 -16.09
C GLU A 72 -5.04 2.71 -16.03
N PHE A 73 -4.27 2.80 -14.94
CA PHE A 73 -3.18 3.78 -14.81
C PHE A 73 -2.09 3.47 -15.84
N GLN A 74 -1.72 4.49 -16.62
CA GLN A 74 -0.56 4.42 -17.52
C GLN A 74 0.47 5.47 -17.13
N ILE A 75 1.73 5.15 -17.35
CA ILE A 75 2.86 6.06 -17.16
C ILE A 75 2.73 7.24 -18.12
N VAL A 76 2.76 8.45 -17.55
CA VAL A 76 2.82 9.71 -18.27
C VAL A 76 4.25 9.94 -18.73
N GLN A 77 4.45 10.02 -20.04
CA GLN A 77 5.79 10.20 -20.60
C GLN A 77 6.28 11.64 -20.43
N PRO A 78 7.61 11.87 -20.48
CA PRO A 78 8.17 13.23 -20.45
C PRO A 78 7.55 14.13 -21.53
N ASP A 79 7.34 15.40 -21.20
CA ASP A 79 6.79 16.44 -22.09
C ASP A 79 5.38 16.17 -22.65
N GLN A 80 4.68 15.15 -22.13
CA GLN A 80 3.33 14.83 -22.54
C GLN A 80 2.30 15.73 -21.84
N ASP A 81 1.43 16.35 -22.63
CA ASP A 81 0.33 17.19 -22.17
C ASP A 81 -0.79 16.31 -21.61
N LEU A 82 -1.22 16.59 -20.38
CA LEU A 82 -2.31 15.88 -19.70
C LEU A 82 -3.65 16.59 -19.96
N PRO A 83 -4.63 15.91 -20.57
CA PRO A 83 -6.00 16.40 -20.63
C PRO A 83 -6.55 16.73 -19.23
N PRO A 84 -7.34 17.80 -19.08
CA PRO A 84 -7.99 18.11 -17.80
C PRO A 84 -9.00 17.01 -17.42
N GLY A 85 -9.16 16.78 -16.12
CA GLY A 85 -10.15 15.83 -15.60
C GLY A 85 -9.69 14.37 -15.55
N LEU A 86 -8.39 14.10 -15.67
CA LEU A 86 -7.83 12.77 -15.43
C LEU A 86 -7.55 12.52 -13.94
N HIS A 87 -7.58 11.24 -13.54
CA HIS A 87 -7.08 10.83 -12.24
C HIS A 87 -5.57 10.62 -12.36
N VAL A 88 -4.78 11.49 -11.73
CA VAL A 88 -3.31 11.47 -11.80
C VAL A 88 -2.74 11.08 -10.44
N ARG A 89 -1.82 10.10 -10.40
CA ARG A 89 -1.02 9.77 -9.22
C ARG A 89 0.46 10.00 -9.50
N LEU A 90 1.19 10.46 -8.48
CA LEU A 90 2.64 10.65 -8.54
C LEU A 90 3.28 9.68 -7.54
N ASN A 91 4.11 8.78 -8.05
CA ASN A 91 5.01 8.04 -7.19
C ASN A 91 6.14 8.98 -6.77
N ILE A 92 6.04 9.50 -5.56
CA ILE A 92 7.00 10.42 -4.96
C ILE A 92 8.41 9.83 -4.74
N TYR A 93 8.56 8.50 -4.74
CA TYR A 93 9.86 7.84 -4.56
C TYR A 93 10.61 7.72 -5.89
N THR A 94 9.90 7.44 -6.99
CA THR A 94 10.49 7.33 -8.32
C THR A 94 10.37 8.62 -9.14
N GLY A 95 9.50 9.54 -8.73
CA GLY A 95 9.09 10.71 -9.51
C GLY A 95 8.17 10.38 -10.69
N GLN A 96 7.74 9.12 -10.85
CA GLN A 96 6.93 8.69 -11.98
C GLN A 96 5.48 9.17 -11.83
N LYS A 97 4.95 9.77 -12.89
CA LYS A 97 3.57 10.22 -12.99
C LYS A 97 2.75 9.19 -13.75
N GLU A 98 1.56 8.90 -13.28
CA GLU A 98 0.62 8.01 -13.95
C GLU A 98 -0.77 8.63 -13.99
N ALA A 99 -1.52 8.36 -15.05
CA ALA A 99 -2.86 8.91 -15.21
C ALA A 99 -3.85 7.88 -15.77
N LYS A 100 -5.12 8.00 -15.42
CA LYS A 100 -6.24 7.25 -16.00
C LYS A 100 -7.46 8.15 -16.21
N ILE A 101 -8.42 7.67 -17.01
CA ILE A 101 -9.71 8.35 -17.20
C ILE A 101 -10.46 8.41 -15.87
N ASN A 102 -11.00 9.58 -15.54
CA ASN A 102 -11.82 9.74 -14.35
C ASN A 102 -13.24 9.26 -14.66
N VAL A 103 -13.61 8.09 -14.15
CA VAL A 103 -14.97 7.55 -14.27
C VAL A 103 -15.76 8.00 -13.03
N PRO A 104 -16.82 8.83 -13.18
CA PRO A 104 -17.55 9.38 -12.03
C PRO A 104 -18.21 8.32 -11.11
N ASP A 105 -18.41 7.11 -11.63
CA ASP A 105 -19.01 5.97 -10.91
C ASP A 105 -17.98 4.92 -10.47
N GLU A 106 -16.68 5.12 -10.70
CA GLU A 106 -15.68 4.35 -9.98
C GLU A 106 -15.74 4.81 -8.53
N ALA A 107 -16.07 3.88 -7.63
CA ALA A 107 -15.97 4.11 -6.19
C ALA A 107 -14.62 4.78 -5.93
N VAL A 108 -14.65 6.01 -5.39
CA VAL A 108 -13.46 6.73 -4.89
C VAL A 108 -12.58 5.67 -4.27
N ASP A 109 -11.35 5.50 -4.80
CA ASP A 109 -10.45 4.47 -4.31
C ASP A 109 -10.46 4.57 -2.78
N PRO A 110 -10.99 3.56 -2.07
CA PRO A 110 -11.16 3.71 -0.64
C PRO A 110 -9.80 3.62 0.08
N SER A 111 -8.67 3.55 -0.65
CA SER A 111 -7.31 3.81 -0.17
C SER A 111 -7.09 5.30 0.18
N LEU A 112 -7.93 6.19 -0.36
CA LEU A 112 -7.92 7.63 -0.12
C LEU A 112 -8.86 8.06 1.03
N GLU A 113 -9.64 7.13 1.61
CA GLU A 113 -10.44 7.41 2.81
C GLU A 113 -9.54 7.56 4.05
N GLY A 114 -9.37 8.81 4.49
CA GLY A 114 -8.60 9.17 5.70
C GLY A 114 -7.23 9.80 5.44
N LEU A 115 -6.87 10.06 4.18
CA LEU A 115 -5.76 10.97 3.84
C LEU A 115 -6.34 12.38 3.65
N PRO A 116 -5.73 13.44 4.21
CA PRO A 116 -6.11 14.81 3.86
C PRO A 116 -5.81 15.04 2.37
N VAL A 117 -6.85 15.16 1.56
CA VAL A 117 -6.75 15.61 0.17
C VAL A 117 -6.60 17.13 0.19
N ASP A 118 -5.37 17.61 0.02
CA ASP A 118 -5.13 19.04 -0.20
C ASP A 118 -5.57 19.40 -1.62
N THR A 119 -6.81 19.85 -1.77
CA THR A 119 -7.31 20.41 -3.04
C THR A 119 -6.84 21.86 -3.18
N SER A 120 -5.53 22.08 -3.12
CA SER A 120 -4.93 23.38 -3.40
C SER A 120 -4.73 23.51 -4.91
N ILE A 121 -5.74 24.05 -5.59
CA ILE A 121 -5.60 24.48 -6.98
C ILE A 121 -4.66 25.69 -6.98
N MET A 122 -3.38 25.49 -7.29
CA MET A 122 -2.46 26.59 -7.61
C MET A 122 -2.82 27.12 -9.00
N ILE A 123 -3.60 28.20 -9.03
CA ILE A 123 -3.67 29.06 -10.20
C ILE A 123 -2.31 29.73 -10.29
N VAL A 124 -1.47 29.29 -11.23
CA VAL A 124 -0.30 30.04 -11.64
C VAL A 124 -0.83 31.23 -12.41
N ASP A 125 -1.01 32.36 -11.74
CA ASP A 125 -1.19 33.63 -12.43
C ASP A 125 0.08 33.86 -13.27
N PRO A 126 -0.01 33.97 -14.61
CA PRO A 126 1.12 34.37 -15.41
C PRO A 126 1.40 35.83 -15.06
N GLU A 127 2.43 36.07 -14.24
CA GLU A 127 2.88 37.43 -13.96
C GLU A 127 3.15 38.16 -15.27
N ASP A 128 2.67 39.40 -15.29
CA ASP A 128 2.61 40.31 -16.41
C ASP A 128 3.93 40.39 -17.19
N SER A 129 3.92 39.78 -18.38
CA SER A 129 4.86 40.07 -19.45
C SER A 129 4.62 41.51 -19.95
N SER A 130 5.19 42.49 -19.25
CA SER A 130 5.33 43.86 -19.73
C SER A 130 6.80 44.28 -19.65
N GLY A 131 7.54 43.99 -20.73
CA GLY A 131 8.97 44.33 -20.84
C GLY A 131 9.65 43.68 -22.04
N SER A 132 9.26 44.12 -23.24
CA SER A 132 10.06 44.26 -24.47
C SER A 132 11.15 43.23 -24.84
N GLU A 133 10.87 42.53 -25.94
CA GLU A 133 11.81 42.23 -27.05
C GLU A 133 12.93 41.19 -26.82
N GLU A 134 12.75 39.96 -27.32
CA GLU A 134 13.21 39.50 -28.66
C GLU A 134 13.22 37.97 -28.73
N GLN A 135 12.79 37.48 -29.90
CA GLN A 135 12.71 36.08 -30.32
C GLN A 135 13.96 35.24 -29.95
N GLN A 136 13.81 34.26 -29.06
CA GLN A 136 14.71 33.12 -29.00
C GLN A 136 13.90 31.82 -28.96
N SER A 137 13.91 31.16 -30.13
CA SER A 137 13.77 29.73 -30.39
C SER A 137 13.44 28.82 -29.19
N GLN A 138 12.33 28.09 -29.33
CA GLN A 138 11.95 26.90 -28.57
C GLN A 138 12.97 25.75 -28.74
N GLN A 139 14.21 25.96 -28.28
CA GLN A 139 15.12 24.85 -28.03
C GLN A 139 15.00 24.44 -26.56
N PRO A 140 14.89 23.14 -26.26
CA PRO A 140 14.92 22.68 -24.88
C PRO A 140 16.23 23.17 -24.26
N LEU A 141 16.12 23.96 -23.18
CA LEU A 141 17.24 24.45 -22.40
C LEU A 141 18.03 23.22 -21.91
N LYS A 142 19.10 22.87 -22.62
CA LYS A 142 20.02 21.84 -22.14
C LYS A 142 20.54 22.30 -20.78
N PRO A 143 20.41 21.49 -19.71
CA PRO A 143 21.00 21.82 -18.43
C PRO A 143 22.47 22.17 -18.66
N PRO A 144 22.99 23.26 -18.06
CA PRO A 144 24.38 23.62 -18.23
C PRO A 144 25.28 22.41 -17.92
N LYS A 145 26.41 22.27 -18.63
CA LYS A 145 27.29 21.08 -18.53
C LYS A 145 27.78 20.75 -17.10
N ASN A 146 27.61 21.68 -16.16
CA ASN A 146 27.94 21.55 -14.74
C ASN A 146 26.71 21.65 -13.82
N ALA A 147 25.50 21.45 -14.33
CA ALA A 147 24.32 21.32 -13.49
C ALA A 147 24.50 20.09 -12.58
N PRO A 148 24.30 20.23 -11.26
CA PRO A 148 24.26 19.08 -10.37
C PRO A 148 23.25 18.05 -10.91
N ALA A 149 23.53 16.76 -10.72
CA ALA A 149 22.55 15.72 -11.00
C ALA A 149 21.23 16.05 -10.28
N TYR A 150 20.12 16.05 -11.00
CA TYR A 150 18.78 16.21 -10.45
C TYR A 150 18.50 15.05 -9.49
N GLU A 151 18.76 15.17 -8.18
CA GLU A 151 18.01 16.02 -7.26
C GLU A 151 16.48 15.80 -7.07
N PRO A 152 15.83 14.62 -7.21
CA PRO A 152 14.37 14.57 -7.31
C PRO A 152 13.63 15.20 -6.11
N HIS A 153 14.26 15.20 -4.94
CA HIS A 153 13.65 15.68 -3.70
C HIS A 153 14.13 17.08 -3.26
N GLY A 154 15.06 17.70 -3.99
CA GLY A 154 15.58 19.04 -3.68
C GLY A 154 16.11 19.20 -2.24
N LYS A 155 16.41 20.44 -1.83
CA LYS A 155 16.68 20.73 -0.41
C LYS A 155 15.35 20.99 0.31
N ILE A 156 15.06 20.21 1.35
CA ILE A 156 13.92 20.49 2.23
C ILE A 156 14.20 21.80 2.95
N LYS A 157 13.35 22.80 2.72
CA LYS A 157 13.50 24.12 3.30
C LYS A 157 12.90 24.12 4.71
N GLU A 158 13.54 24.86 5.60
CA GLU A 158 12.96 25.13 6.92
C GLU A 158 11.69 25.98 6.75
N PRO A 159 10.60 25.66 7.49
CA PRO A 159 9.39 26.47 7.51
C PRO A 159 9.70 27.93 7.90
N LYS A 160 8.98 28.85 7.27
CA LYS A 160 9.17 30.30 7.50
C LYS A 160 8.72 30.67 8.91
N LYS A 161 9.66 31.06 9.76
CA LYS A 161 9.41 31.52 11.15
C LYS A 161 9.07 33.02 11.20
N GLU A 162 8.20 33.47 10.32
CA GLU A 162 7.88 34.89 10.16
C GLU A 162 6.90 35.37 11.24
N THR A 163 5.98 34.50 11.67
CA THR A 163 4.99 34.80 12.73
C THR A 163 5.48 34.35 14.11
N ALA A 164 4.83 34.86 15.17
CA ALA A 164 5.14 34.43 16.54
C ALA A 164 4.74 32.97 16.74
N GLU A 165 3.61 32.56 16.17
CA GLU A 165 3.06 31.20 16.24
C GLU A 165 4.04 30.19 15.63
N ALA A 166 4.63 30.49 14.46
CA ALA A 166 5.60 29.61 13.80
C ALA A 166 6.91 29.47 14.60
N LYS A 167 7.30 30.49 15.38
CA LYS A 167 8.45 30.41 16.28
C LYS A 167 8.14 29.57 17.51
N ASP A 168 6.94 29.74 18.07
CA ASP A 168 6.48 29.00 19.23
C ASP A 168 6.30 27.52 18.91
N GLU A 169 5.74 27.19 17.74
CA GLU A 169 5.64 25.81 17.24
C GLU A 169 7.01 25.17 17.05
N ALA A 170 7.96 25.84 16.38
CA ALA A 170 9.32 25.35 16.23
C ALA A 170 10.01 25.13 17.59
N SER A 171 9.79 26.03 18.56
CA SER A 171 10.31 25.91 19.92
C SER A 171 9.69 24.71 20.66
N ALA A 172 8.38 24.55 20.56
CA ALA A 172 7.64 23.42 21.12
C ALA A 172 8.13 22.08 20.53
N PHE A 173 8.43 22.06 19.23
CA PHE A 173 9.04 20.93 18.54
C PHE A 173 10.34 20.46 19.20
N TYR A 174 11.36 21.33 19.22
CA TYR A 174 12.67 20.97 19.79
C TYR A 174 12.62 20.69 21.30
N LYS A 175 11.71 21.36 22.02
CA LYS A 175 11.46 21.07 23.43
C LYS A 175 10.92 19.64 23.60
N SER A 176 9.98 19.22 22.77
CA SER A 176 9.38 17.88 22.86
C SER A 176 10.36 16.77 22.50
N LEU A 177 11.24 16.98 21.51
CA LEU A 177 12.36 16.06 21.25
C LEU A 177 13.24 15.87 22.51
N THR A 178 13.51 16.97 23.21
CA THR A 178 14.30 16.94 24.44
C THR A 178 13.57 16.23 25.59
N ILE A 179 12.26 16.44 25.71
CA ILE A 179 11.39 15.80 26.71
C ILE A 179 11.36 14.29 26.47
N LEU A 180 11.13 13.86 25.23
CA LEU A 180 11.08 12.46 24.83
C LEU A 180 12.37 11.73 25.22
N LYS A 181 13.53 12.29 24.87
CA LYS A 181 14.85 11.72 25.21
C LYS A 181 15.14 11.63 26.71
N LYS A 182 14.51 12.48 27.51
CA LYS A 182 14.67 12.50 28.98
C LYS A 182 13.67 11.60 29.70
N GLY A 183 12.62 11.13 29.02
CA GLY A 183 11.61 10.24 29.59
C GLY A 183 10.72 10.87 30.67
N LEU A 184 10.65 12.20 30.75
CA LEU A 184 9.82 12.93 31.72
C LEU A 184 8.64 13.56 30.98
N ASP A 185 7.41 13.33 31.42
CA ASP A 185 6.20 13.97 30.84
C ASP A 185 6.08 13.80 29.31
N ILE A 186 6.25 12.56 28.84
CA ILE A 186 6.29 12.24 27.41
C ILE A 186 4.93 12.36 26.72
N ASP A 187 3.82 12.44 27.46
CA ASP A 187 2.47 12.45 26.89
C ASP A 187 2.25 13.69 26.00
N GLN A 188 2.51 14.88 26.54
CA GLN A 188 2.37 16.14 25.79
C GLN A 188 3.39 16.24 24.64
N ALA A 189 4.60 15.70 24.84
CA ALA A 189 5.61 15.68 23.79
C ALA A 189 5.20 14.80 22.60
N LEU A 190 4.60 13.64 22.86
CA LEU A 190 4.11 12.74 21.81
C LEU A 190 2.93 13.34 21.05
N GLU A 191 2.00 14.02 21.73
CA GLU A 191 0.89 14.72 21.08
C GLU A 191 1.39 15.80 20.12
N MET A 192 2.28 16.67 20.59
CA MET A 192 2.88 17.72 19.75
C MET A 192 3.65 17.12 18.58
N LEU A 193 4.49 16.10 18.82
CA LEU A 193 5.25 15.46 17.75
C LEU A 193 4.34 14.77 16.72
N GLN A 194 3.23 14.16 17.16
CA GLN A 194 2.28 13.53 16.25
C GLN A 194 1.63 14.56 15.33
N GLU A 195 1.25 15.71 15.87
CA GLU A 195 0.67 16.80 15.09
C GLU A 195 1.65 17.31 14.02
N ILE A 196 2.92 17.54 14.36
CA ILE A 196 3.86 18.20 13.44
C ILE A 196 4.67 17.24 12.54
N SER A 197 4.70 15.94 12.86
CA SER A 197 5.51 14.92 12.14
C SER A 197 5.18 14.71 10.67
N HIS A 198 4.01 15.15 10.20
CA HIS A 198 3.61 15.06 8.79
C HIS A 198 4.25 16.15 7.92
N ASP A 199 4.76 17.23 8.54
CA ASP A 199 5.54 18.23 7.82
C ASP A 199 6.89 17.63 7.41
N ILE A 200 7.25 17.83 6.15
CA ILE A 200 8.43 17.21 5.54
C ILE A 200 9.74 17.64 6.22
N TYR A 201 9.83 18.87 6.73
CA TYR A 201 11.02 19.35 7.44
C TYR A 201 11.09 18.79 8.85
N TYR A 202 10.01 18.87 9.62
CA TYR A 202 10.00 18.37 10.99
C TYR A 202 10.12 16.84 11.06
N GLY A 203 9.50 16.12 10.13
CA GLY A 203 9.75 14.69 9.94
C GLY A 203 11.22 14.38 9.70
N LEU A 204 11.90 15.13 8.81
CA LEU A 204 13.34 14.97 8.62
C LEU A 204 14.13 15.25 9.91
N LYS A 205 13.77 16.27 10.69
CA LYS A 205 14.44 16.57 11.97
C LYS A 205 14.23 15.51 13.05
N ILE A 206 13.07 14.83 13.05
CA ILE A 206 12.86 13.64 13.89
C ILE A 206 13.82 12.53 13.44
N ALA A 207 13.90 12.25 12.13
CA ALA A 207 14.71 11.18 11.57
C ALA A 207 16.23 11.38 11.72
N GLU A 208 16.72 12.63 11.72
CA GLU A 208 18.13 12.98 11.92
C GLU A 208 18.60 12.71 13.37
N ASP A 209 17.70 12.67 14.35
CA ASP A 209 18.04 12.47 15.77
C ASP A 209 17.90 10.99 16.18
N TYR A 210 19.02 10.27 16.19
CA TYR A 210 19.08 8.84 16.53
C TYR A 210 18.39 8.49 17.85
N ASP A 211 18.62 9.28 18.91
CA ASP A 211 18.07 8.99 20.23
C ASP A 211 16.54 9.13 20.25
N THR A 212 16.02 10.12 19.53
CA THR A 212 14.57 10.31 19.33
C THR A 212 13.98 9.13 18.57
N VAL A 213 14.58 8.75 17.43
CA VAL A 213 14.11 7.63 16.62
C VAL A 213 14.11 6.34 17.46
N ARG A 214 15.22 6.04 18.14
CA ARG A 214 15.34 4.90 19.04
C ARG A 214 14.24 4.87 20.10
N GLU A 215 13.96 5.99 20.74
CA GLU A 215 12.92 6.08 21.78
C GLU A 215 11.52 5.85 21.18
N LEU A 216 11.22 6.41 20.01
CA LEU A 216 9.95 6.17 19.31
C LEU A 216 9.77 4.69 18.95
N PHE A 217 10.82 4.03 18.44
CA PHE A 217 10.79 2.59 18.20
C PHE A 217 10.53 1.82 19.51
N CYS A 218 11.11 2.26 20.62
CA CYS A 218 10.90 1.58 21.90
C CYS A 218 9.50 1.77 22.48
N LEU A 219 8.96 2.98 22.42
CA LEU A 219 7.59 3.26 22.85
C LEU A 219 6.56 2.52 21.99
N ALA A 220 6.75 2.49 20.67
CA ALA A 220 5.86 1.79 19.75
C ALA A 220 5.86 0.26 19.93
N ASN A 221 6.95 -0.30 20.46
CA ASN A 221 7.21 -1.74 20.52
C ASN A 221 7.52 -2.25 21.94
N SER A 222 7.02 -1.56 22.98
CA SER A 222 7.31 -1.90 24.37
C SER A 222 6.95 -3.36 24.68
N PRO A 223 7.85 -4.15 25.32
CA PRO A 223 7.58 -5.54 25.69
C PRO A 223 6.33 -5.71 26.54
N SER A 224 5.99 -4.73 27.40
CA SER A 224 4.80 -4.74 28.25
C SER A 224 3.48 -4.83 27.47
N ILE A 225 3.47 -4.46 26.18
CA ILE A 225 2.29 -4.49 25.32
C ILE A 225 2.11 -5.88 24.68
N PHE A 226 3.20 -6.56 24.36
CA PHE A 226 3.18 -7.77 23.52
C PHE A 226 3.56 -9.06 24.25
N SER A 227 4.23 -8.95 25.39
CA SER A 227 4.73 -10.06 26.21
C SER A 227 4.64 -9.67 27.69
N PRO A 228 3.42 -9.68 28.27
CA PRO A 228 3.25 -9.45 29.69
C PRO A 228 3.94 -10.57 30.46
N GLU A 229 5.01 -10.23 31.18
CA GLU A 229 5.85 -11.18 31.94
C GLU A 229 5.03 -11.96 32.98
N THR A 230 4.05 -11.26 33.56
CA THR A 230 3.01 -11.61 34.53
C THR A 230 1.55 -11.81 34.06
N PRO A 231 0.80 -12.88 34.39
CA PRO A 231 -0.67 -12.78 34.45
C PRO A 231 -1.16 -11.83 35.55
N GLU A 232 -0.30 -11.55 36.54
CA GLU A 232 -0.58 -10.76 37.74
C GLU A 232 -0.20 -9.27 37.59
N ALA A 233 0.78 -8.96 36.73
CA ALA A 233 0.97 -7.62 36.20
C ALA A 233 -0.24 -7.33 35.30
N GLY A 234 -1.18 -6.52 35.78
CA GLY A 234 -2.31 -6.08 34.97
C GLY A 234 -1.86 -5.68 33.56
N GLY A 235 -2.69 -5.96 32.55
CA GLY A 235 -2.37 -5.68 31.15
C GLY A 235 -1.91 -4.24 30.90
N PRO A 236 -1.38 -3.92 29.71
CA PRO A 236 -0.82 -2.61 29.42
C PRO A 236 -1.83 -1.50 29.77
N SER A 237 -1.35 -0.46 30.46
CA SER A 237 -2.24 0.64 30.82
C SER A 237 -2.75 1.35 29.57
N GLU A 238 -3.92 1.97 29.64
CA GLU A 238 -4.48 2.76 28.52
C GLU A 238 -3.51 3.86 28.05
N LYS A 239 -2.75 4.43 28.99
CA LYS A 239 -1.69 5.39 28.70
C LYS A 239 -0.56 4.76 27.88
N ASP A 240 -0.11 3.57 28.24
CA ASP A 240 0.96 2.87 27.49
C ASP A 240 0.50 2.50 26.07
N LEU A 241 -0.74 2.05 25.91
CA LEU A 241 -1.34 1.79 24.61
C LEU A 241 -1.44 3.07 23.76
N THR A 242 -1.81 4.19 24.38
CA THR A 242 -1.89 5.49 23.72
C THR A 242 -0.50 5.98 23.28
N ARG A 243 0.50 5.89 24.16
CA ARG A 243 1.89 6.26 23.86
C ARG A 243 2.45 5.43 22.71
N ALA A 244 2.24 4.12 22.73
CA ALA A 244 2.69 3.24 21.66
C ALA A 244 2.02 3.57 20.32
N ARG A 245 0.72 3.92 20.35
CA ARG A 245 -0.01 4.32 19.14
C ARG A 245 0.53 5.64 18.59
N LEU A 246 0.74 6.64 19.45
CA LEU A 246 1.31 7.93 19.04
C LEU A 246 2.73 7.77 18.50
N ALA A 247 3.58 6.99 19.15
CA ALA A 247 4.94 6.72 18.68
C ALA A 247 4.95 6.04 17.31
N ALA A 248 4.09 5.05 17.08
CA ALA A 248 3.92 4.42 15.78
C ALA A 248 3.43 5.41 14.71
N LEU A 249 2.49 6.30 15.04
CA LEU A 249 2.01 7.33 14.13
C LEU A 249 3.10 8.36 13.79
N ILE A 250 3.89 8.79 14.77
CA ILE A 250 5.02 9.71 14.55
C ILE A 250 6.02 9.07 13.58
N LEU A 251 6.39 7.80 13.80
CA LEU A 251 7.28 7.07 12.89
C LEU A 251 6.69 6.98 11.47
N SER A 252 5.41 6.63 11.37
CA SER A 252 4.68 6.55 10.10
C SER A 252 4.68 7.89 9.37
N ASN A 253 4.27 8.97 10.02
CA ASN A 253 4.18 10.31 9.46
C ASN A 253 5.55 10.84 9.04
N THR A 254 6.58 10.58 9.86
CA THR A 254 7.96 10.99 9.61
C THR A 254 8.49 10.48 8.27
N VAL A 255 8.18 9.23 7.91
CA VAL A 255 8.63 8.63 6.64
C VAL A 255 7.58 8.72 5.53
N GLN A 256 6.33 9.00 5.86
CA GLN A 256 5.26 9.17 4.89
C GLN A 256 5.59 10.33 3.98
N ASN A 257 5.66 10.03 2.70
CA ASN A 257 6.05 10.97 1.67
C ASN A 257 7.38 11.71 1.88
N ASN A 258 8.30 11.12 2.64
CA ASN A 258 9.56 11.76 3.03
C ASN A 258 10.76 10.81 2.84
N PRO A 259 11.26 10.66 1.60
CA PRO A 259 12.37 9.76 1.30
C PRO A 259 13.68 10.16 2.00
N LYS A 260 13.88 11.45 2.32
CA LYS A 260 15.07 11.92 3.05
C LYS A 260 15.04 11.48 4.52
N ALA A 261 13.88 11.59 5.18
CA ALA A 261 13.71 11.06 6.53
C ALA A 261 13.91 9.55 6.56
N LEU A 262 13.34 8.81 5.60
CA LEU A 262 13.56 7.37 5.48
C LEU A 262 15.04 7.02 5.26
N ALA A 263 15.76 7.80 4.45
CA ALA A 263 17.18 7.58 4.20
C ALA A 263 18.02 7.76 5.49
N GLU A 264 17.74 8.77 6.31
CA GLU A 264 18.43 8.96 7.60
C GLU A 264 18.14 7.82 8.58
N ILE A 265 16.88 7.36 8.71
CA ILE A 265 16.57 6.18 9.53
C ILE A 265 17.30 4.93 9.00
N SER A 266 17.31 4.73 7.68
CA SER A 266 17.94 3.59 7.03
C SER A 266 19.45 3.53 7.25
N LYS A 267 20.12 4.69 7.22
CA LYS A 267 21.55 4.81 7.51
C LYS A 267 21.92 4.31 8.91
N HIS A 268 21.03 4.48 9.88
CA HIS A 268 21.24 4.03 11.26
C HIS A 268 20.66 2.64 11.55
N TRP A 269 19.97 2.01 10.58
CA TRP A 269 19.26 0.75 10.78
C TRP A 269 20.15 -0.41 11.22
N SER A 270 21.39 -0.50 10.75
CA SER A 270 22.33 -1.55 11.18
C SER A 270 22.60 -1.54 12.68
N THR A 271 22.65 -0.35 13.27
CA THR A 271 22.81 -0.16 14.71
C THR A 271 21.48 -0.33 15.42
N LEU A 272 20.43 0.32 14.90
CA LEU A 272 19.11 0.34 15.54
C LEU A 272 18.51 -1.06 15.66
N GLN A 273 18.64 -1.91 14.64
CA GLN A 273 18.05 -3.26 14.65
C GLN A 273 18.65 -4.17 15.73
N GLN A 274 19.91 -3.89 16.13
CA GLN A 274 20.65 -4.64 17.16
C GLN A 274 20.51 -4.02 18.56
N ASP A 275 19.92 -2.83 18.66
CA ASP A 275 19.74 -2.12 19.92
C ASP A 275 18.56 -2.71 20.71
N TYR A 276 18.48 -2.35 21.99
CA TYR A 276 17.49 -2.85 22.93
C TYR A 276 16.82 -1.68 23.67
N CYS A 277 15.51 -1.81 23.89
CA CYS A 277 14.75 -0.79 24.62
C CYS A 277 15.05 -0.78 26.10
N THR A 278 15.23 -1.96 26.67
CA THR A 278 15.68 -2.16 28.05
C THR A 278 16.99 -2.95 28.01
N LYS A 279 17.94 -2.61 28.88
CA LYS A 279 19.23 -3.33 28.99
C LYS A 279 19.08 -4.60 29.85
N SER A 280 17.97 -5.33 29.69
CA SER A 280 17.77 -6.61 30.38
C SER A 280 18.43 -7.74 29.60
N LYS A 281 18.79 -8.83 30.29
CA LYS A 281 19.35 -10.03 29.65
C LYS A 281 18.34 -10.75 28.75
N ASP A 282 17.05 -10.53 28.99
CA ASP A 282 15.95 -11.17 28.25
C ASP A 282 15.34 -10.25 27.19
N SER A 283 15.91 -9.05 26.99
CA SER A 283 15.40 -8.11 26.00
C SER A 283 15.68 -8.62 24.60
N GLU A 284 14.64 -8.63 23.76
CA GLU A 284 14.80 -8.94 22.34
C GLU A 284 15.36 -7.73 21.58
N PRO A 285 16.12 -7.96 20.48
CA PRO A 285 16.58 -6.87 19.62
C PRO A 285 15.40 -6.10 19.03
N LEU A 286 15.61 -4.80 18.81
CA LEU A 286 14.61 -3.92 18.20
C LEU A 286 14.10 -4.44 16.86
N GLN A 287 14.91 -5.17 16.09
CA GLN A 287 14.45 -5.81 14.85
C GLN A 287 13.21 -6.68 15.05
N ILE A 288 13.21 -7.51 16.10
CA ILE A 288 12.14 -8.49 16.34
C ILE A 288 10.90 -7.77 16.89
N SER A 289 11.09 -6.86 17.85
CA SER A 289 9.98 -6.13 18.46
C SER A 289 9.30 -5.17 17.47
N THR A 290 10.07 -4.56 16.56
CA THR A 290 9.56 -3.66 15.51
C THR A 290 8.49 -4.31 14.66
N PHE A 291 8.70 -5.56 14.24
CA PHE A 291 7.82 -6.22 13.28
C PHE A 291 6.70 -7.04 13.92
N ARG A 292 6.73 -7.29 15.23
CA ARG A 292 5.70 -8.07 15.94
C ARG A 292 4.36 -7.35 15.92
N LEU A 293 3.37 -7.78 15.13
CA LEU A 293 2.06 -7.08 15.07
C LEU A 293 1.02 -7.52 16.11
N LEU A 294 1.14 -8.73 16.64
CA LEU A 294 0.17 -9.36 17.55
C LEU A 294 0.89 -9.94 18.79
N PRO A 295 0.21 -10.10 19.93
CA PRO A 295 0.80 -10.66 21.14
C PRO A 295 1.13 -12.15 20.99
N SER A 296 2.19 -12.62 21.65
CA SER A 296 2.70 -14.00 21.51
C SER A 296 1.81 -15.08 22.14
N SER A 297 0.88 -14.70 23.02
CA SER A 297 -0.04 -15.60 23.72
C SER A 297 -1.48 -15.12 23.61
N GLN A 298 -2.43 -16.01 23.34
CA GLN A 298 -3.89 -15.76 23.39
C GLN A 298 -4.39 -15.60 24.85
N GLY A 299 -3.73 -14.76 25.65
CA GLY A 299 -4.30 -14.27 26.89
C GLY A 299 -5.34 -13.18 26.59
N ASN A 300 -6.13 -12.78 27.59
CA ASN A 300 -7.12 -11.69 27.52
C ASN A 300 -6.55 -10.30 27.14
N ASN A 301 -5.26 -10.20 26.85
CA ASN A 301 -4.58 -8.97 26.46
C ASN A 301 -4.71 -8.76 24.95
N SER A 302 -5.90 -8.30 24.53
CA SER A 302 -6.14 -7.87 23.16
C SER A 302 -5.50 -6.50 22.92
N ILE A 303 -4.68 -6.40 21.88
CA ILE A 303 -4.12 -5.13 21.43
C ILE A 303 -5.21 -4.36 20.66
N PRO A 304 -5.40 -3.06 20.91
CA PRO A 304 -6.38 -2.28 20.15
C PRO A 304 -6.10 -2.31 18.64
N PRO A 305 -7.11 -2.50 17.77
CA PRO A 305 -6.91 -2.48 16.33
C PRO A 305 -6.29 -1.17 15.82
N SER A 306 -6.55 -0.04 16.49
CA SER A 306 -5.93 1.25 16.19
C SER A 306 -4.41 1.28 16.37
N LEU A 307 -3.88 0.58 17.37
CA LEU A 307 -2.43 0.43 17.58
C LEU A 307 -1.82 -0.47 16.51
N THR A 308 -2.45 -1.61 16.22
CA THR A 308 -1.99 -2.52 15.15
C THR A 308 -1.98 -1.81 13.80
N LYS A 309 -3.03 -1.04 13.47
CA LYS A 309 -3.11 -0.24 12.24
C LYS A 309 -1.98 0.78 12.16
N ALA A 310 -1.75 1.56 13.22
CA ALA A 310 -0.67 2.55 13.26
C ALA A 310 0.71 1.92 13.02
N ARG A 311 0.95 0.73 13.58
CA ARG A 311 2.21 0.01 13.41
C ARG A 311 2.37 -0.56 12.00
N ILE A 312 1.30 -1.07 11.39
CA ILE A 312 1.33 -1.47 9.98
C ILE A 312 1.66 -0.26 9.08
N SER A 313 1.08 0.91 9.34
CA SER A 313 1.41 2.12 8.57
C SER A 313 2.88 2.52 8.71
N ALA A 314 3.42 2.49 9.94
CA ALA A 314 4.83 2.74 10.19
C ALA A 314 5.73 1.75 9.44
N ILE A 315 5.44 0.45 9.55
CA ILE A 315 6.19 -0.60 8.85
C ILE A 315 6.10 -0.38 7.34
N SER A 316 4.92 -0.10 6.77
CA SER A 316 4.75 0.11 5.33
C SER A 316 5.68 1.20 4.78
N GLY A 317 5.80 2.33 5.49
CA GLY A 317 6.73 3.39 5.11
C GLY A 317 8.20 2.97 5.25
N LEU A 318 8.56 2.27 6.33
CA LEU A 318 9.92 1.79 6.57
C LEU A 318 10.38 0.76 5.52
N LEU A 319 9.48 -0.10 5.03
CA LEU A 319 9.77 -1.14 4.03
C LEU A 319 10.11 -0.59 2.64
N LYS A 320 9.90 0.71 2.39
CA LYS A 320 10.42 1.36 1.18
C LYS A 320 11.95 1.38 1.17
N SER A 321 12.60 1.23 2.34
CA SER A 321 14.04 1.03 2.45
C SER A 321 14.45 -0.43 2.22
N PRO A 322 15.35 -0.73 1.26
CA PRO A 322 15.79 -2.11 1.00
C PRO A 322 16.39 -2.83 2.21
N SER A 323 17.20 -2.15 3.03
CA SER A 323 17.84 -2.77 4.21
C SER A 323 16.83 -3.15 5.30
N ILE A 324 15.82 -2.31 5.49
CA ILE A 324 14.74 -2.57 6.46
C ILE A 324 13.82 -3.67 5.92
N ARG A 325 13.52 -3.66 4.61
CA ARG A 325 12.72 -4.69 3.96
C ARG A 325 13.34 -6.08 4.05
N GLN A 326 14.65 -6.20 3.83
CA GLN A 326 15.37 -7.47 4.04
C GLN A 326 15.34 -7.92 5.51
N SER A 327 15.43 -6.98 6.44
CA SER A 327 15.34 -7.25 7.87
C SER A 327 13.95 -7.76 8.26
N PHE A 328 12.90 -7.19 7.68
CA PHE A 328 11.51 -7.64 7.84
C PHE A 328 11.31 -9.07 7.34
N LEU A 329 11.79 -9.38 6.13
CA LEU A 329 11.71 -10.74 5.59
C LEU A 329 12.49 -11.75 6.45
N SER A 330 13.66 -11.35 6.96
CA SER A 330 14.49 -12.21 7.83
C SER A 330 13.87 -12.46 9.20
N ALA A 331 13.00 -11.56 9.67
CA ALA A 331 12.26 -11.69 10.92
C ALA A 331 10.91 -12.40 10.76
N ASN A 332 10.71 -13.16 9.68
CA ASN A 332 9.43 -13.80 9.31
C ASN A 332 8.27 -12.80 9.25
N GLY A 333 8.53 -11.56 8.79
CA GLY A 333 7.54 -10.50 8.74
C GLY A 333 6.27 -10.85 7.95
N MET A 334 6.42 -11.67 6.91
CA MET A 334 5.28 -12.18 6.14
C MET A 334 4.37 -13.04 7.01
N ASP A 335 4.91 -13.98 7.78
CA ASP A 335 4.10 -14.80 8.69
C ASP A 335 3.36 -13.96 9.73
N LEU A 336 3.93 -12.84 10.16
CA LEU A 336 3.28 -11.89 11.07
C LEU A 336 2.10 -11.17 10.39
N LEU A 337 2.25 -10.76 9.13
CA LEU A 337 1.15 -10.17 8.34
C LEU A 337 0.06 -11.20 8.05
N LEU A 338 0.43 -12.45 7.75
CA LEU A 338 -0.53 -13.54 7.54
C LEU A 338 -1.38 -13.76 8.79
N GLN A 339 -0.77 -13.73 9.98
CA GLN A 339 -1.52 -13.84 11.24
C GLN A 339 -2.56 -12.72 11.39
N VAL A 340 -2.23 -11.49 11.01
CA VAL A 340 -3.18 -10.36 11.00
C VAL A 340 -4.32 -10.58 10.00
N LEU A 341 -4.00 -10.99 8.76
CA LEU A 341 -5.00 -11.25 7.72
C LEU A 341 -5.98 -12.37 8.10
N LEU A 342 -5.48 -13.39 8.81
CA LEU A 342 -6.24 -14.53 9.28
C LEU A 342 -6.85 -14.32 10.67
N ASP A 343 -6.72 -13.13 11.27
CA ASP A 343 -7.25 -12.92 12.60
C ASP A 343 -8.78 -12.80 12.62
N THR A 344 -9.40 -13.75 13.32
CA THR A 344 -10.86 -13.93 13.44
C THR A 344 -11.34 -13.73 14.88
N THR A 345 -10.44 -13.44 15.82
CA THR A 345 -10.71 -13.13 17.24
C THR A 345 -11.77 -12.03 17.45
N THR A 346 -12.06 -11.29 16.39
CA THR A 346 -13.00 -10.17 16.31
C THR A 346 -14.47 -10.60 16.23
N ALA A 347 -14.76 -11.88 15.97
CA ALA A 347 -16.13 -12.38 15.86
C ALA A 347 -16.90 -12.31 17.21
N SER A 348 -16.19 -12.22 18.33
CA SER A 348 -16.76 -12.21 19.69
C SER A 348 -16.81 -10.82 20.35
N GLN A 349 -16.22 -9.78 19.76
CA GLN A 349 -16.05 -8.45 20.40
C GLN A 349 -17.06 -7.37 19.95
N GLY A 350 -18.14 -7.76 19.26
CA GLY A 350 -19.19 -6.85 18.80
C GLY A 350 -18.89 -6.21 17.44
N GLN A 351 -19.92 -5.59 16.85
CA GLN A 351 -19.96 -5.20 15.44
C GLN A 351 -18.95 -4.08 15.10
N GLY A 352 -18.74 -3.11 15.99
CA GLY A 352 -17.77 -2.02 15.77
C GLY A 352 -16.30 -2.47 15.82
N ALA A 353 -15.96 -3.40 16.71
CA ALA A 353 -14.61 -3.97 16.75
C ALA A 353 -14.28 -4.77 15.49
N ALA A 354 -15.26 -5.50 14.94
CA ALA A 354 -15.09 -6.24 13.70
C ALA A 354 -14.80 -5.32 12.50
N GLU A 355 -15.43 -4.14 12.44
CA GLU A 355 -15.17 -3.16 11.38
C GLU A 355 -13.77 -2.53 11.50
N GLU A 356 -13.32 -2.17 12.70
CA GLU A 356 -11.98 -1.62 12.91
C GLU A 356 -10.89 -2.62 12.53
N TRP A 357 -11.06 -3.89 12.87
CA TRP A 357 -10.13 -4.93 12.44
C TRP A 357 -10.18 -5.22 10.94
N GLU A 358 -11.32 -4.99 10.29
CA GLU A 358 -11.39 -5.06 8.83
C GLU A 358 -10.48 -4.01 8.17
N LYS A 359 -10.46 -2.79 8.72
CA LYS A 359 -9.53 -1.73 8.29
C LYS A 359 -8.07 -2.13 8.52
N VAL A 360 -7.77 -2.85 9.61
CA VAL A 360 -6.42 -3.40 9.89
C VAL A 360 -6.02 -4.44 8.84
N ARG A 361 -6.88 -5.42 8.52
CA ARG A 361 -6.60 -6.45 7.50
C ARG A 361 -6.36 -5.84 6.14
N ARG A 362 -7.19 -4.87 5.75
CA ARG A 362 -7.03 -4.14 4.49
C ARG A 362 -5.68 -3.44 4.43
N GLN A 363 -5.30 -2.73 5.49
CA GLN A 363 -3.99 -2.06 5.57
C GLN A 363 -2.83 -3.06 5.46
N ALA A 364 -2.94 -4.24 6.09
CA ALA A 364 -1.94 -5.30 5.94
C ALA A 364 -1.85 -5.80 4.49
N GLY A 365 -2.99 -5.98 3.81
CA GLY A 365 -3.04 -6.37 2.41
C GLY A 365 -2.38 -5.33 1.49
N HIS A 366 -2.68 -4.05 1.68
CA HIS A 366 -2.07 -2.95 0.92
C HIS A 366 -0.56 -2.86 1.18
N LEU A 367 -0.10 -3.04 2.43
CA LEU A 367 1.32 -3.08 2.74
C LEU A 367 2.04 -4.14 1.90
N ILE A 368 1.45 -5.34 1.77
CA ILE A 368 2.04 -6.42 0.97
C ILE A 368 2.06 -6.06 -0.51
N LEU A 369 0.95 -5.55 -1.04
CA LEU A 369 0.83 -5.09 -2.42
C LEU A 369 1.91 -4.05 -2.73
N ASP A 370 1.92 -2.96 -1.96
CA ASP A 370 2.73 -1.77 -2.21
C ASP A 370 4.23 -2.01 -2.09
N ASN A 371 4.66 -3.01 -1.30
CA ASN A 371 6.08 -3.21 -0.99
C ASN A 371 6.67 -4.46 -1.66
N PHE A 372 5.85 -5.41 -2.12
CA PHE A 372 6.34 -6.69 -2.63
C PHE A 372 5.71 -7.17 -3.95
N LEU A 373 4.48 -6.76 -4.26
CA LEU A 373 3.75 -7.32 -5.39
C LEU A 373 3.43 -6.32 -6.51
N ASP A 374 3.45 -5.02 -6.23
CA ASP A 374 3.07 -3.97 -7.16
C ASP A 374 4.22 -3.00 -7.49
N GLU A 375 4.81 -3.13 -8.68
CA GLU A 375 5.94 -2.30 -9.13
C GLU A 375 5.60 -0.82 -9.16
N ASP A 376 4.36 -0.48 -9.57
CA ASP A 376 3.89 0.90 -9.70
C ASP A 376 3.89 1.61 -8.33
N MET A 377 3.65 0.85 -7.26
CA MET A 377 3.66 1.33 -5.88
C MET A 377 5.07 1.29 -5.25
N GLY A 378 6.09 0.88 -6.03
CA GLY A 378 7.49 0.85 -5.63
C GLY A 378 7.97 -0.50 -5.09
N ALA A 379 7.26 -1.60 -5.36
CA ALA A 379 7.73 -2.93 -5.01
C ALA A 379 8.91 -3.38 -5.90
N VAL A 380 9.85 -4.11 -5.31
CA VAL A 380 10.89 -4.83 -6.08
C VAL A 380 10.46 -6.28 -6.20
N LEU A 381 10.03 -6.68 -7.40
CA LEU A 381 9.49 -8.02 -7.61
C LEU A 381 10.52 -9.12 -7.37
N GLY A 382 10.04 -10.22 -6.78
CA GLY A 382 10.85 -11.41 -6.51
C GLY A 382 11.67 -11.35 -5.22
N GLU A 383 11.67 -10.23 -4.48
CA GLU A 383 12.15 -10.23 -3.09
C GLU A 383 11.22 -11.06 -2.18
N TRP A 384 9.91 -10.96 -2.43
CA TRP A 384 8.91 -11.90 -1.93
C TRP A 384 7.71 -11.92 -2.89
N PRO A 385 7.11 -13.08 -3.17
CA PRO A 385 7.58 -14.39 -2.75
C PRO A 385 8.86 -14.84 -3.46
N ASP A 386 9.75 -15.50 -2.72
CA ASP A 386 10.96 -16.10 -3.27
C ASP A 386 10.63 -17.52 -3.78
N ALA A 387 10.71 -17.73 -5.09
CA ALA A 387 10.34 -19.02 -5.70
C ALA A 387 11.30 -20.17 -5.37
N VAL A 388 12.46 -19.90 -4.79
CA VAL A 388 13.41 -20.92 -4.31
C VAL A 388 13.15 -21.24 -2.84
N ARG A 389 12.93 -20.21 -2.01
CA ARG A 389 12.78 -20.37 -0.56
C ARG A 389 11.35 -20.68 -0.12
N ASP A 390 10.36 -20.11 -0.80
CA ASP A 390 8.96 -20.17 -0.37
C ASP A 390 8.20 -21.26 -1.15
N VAL A 391 8.54 -22.53 -0.89
CA VAL A 391 7.82 -23.67 -1.47
C VAL A 391 6.43 -23.77 -0.82
N GLN A 392 5.38 -23.68 -1.63
CA GLN A 392 4.01 -23.80 -1.14
C GLN A 392 3.61 -25.28 -0.99
N ALA A 393 2.97 -25.59 0.13
CA ALA A 393 2.25 -26.83 0.35
C ALA A 393 1.01 -26.91 -0.55
N SER A 394 0.47 -28.11 -0.72
CA SER A 394 -0.75 -28.29 -1.50
C SER A 394 -1.98 -27.69 -0.80
N ASP A 395 -2.98 -27.24 -1.58
CA ASP A 395 -4.27 -26.78 -1.05
C ASP A 395 -4.89 -27.79 -0.05
N LYS A 396 -4.67 -29.10 -0.27
CA LYS A 396 -5.18 -30.16 0.60
C LYS A 396 -4.45 -30.20 1.96
N GLU A 397 -3.13 -30.04 1.96
CA GLU A 397 -2.33 -29.97 3.18
C GLU A 397 -2.70 -28.71 3.97
N CYS A 398 -2.75 -27.55 3.31
CA CYS A 398 -3.15 -26.29 3.93
C CYS A 398 -4.57 -26.36 4.51
N ALA A 399 -5.53 -26.91 3.76
CA ALA A 399 -6.90 -27.11 4.26
C ALA A 399 -6.95 -28.08 5.46
N SER A 400 -6.17 -29.17 5.43
CA SER A 400 -6.13 -30.13 6.55
C SER A 400 -5.58 -29.49 7.83
N ARG A 401 -4.51 -28.69 7.70
CA ARG A 401 -3.91 -27.96 8.83
C ARG A 401 -4.84 -26.85 9.34
N ALA A 402 -5.60 -26.22 8.45
CA ALA A 402 -6.61 -25.24 8.83
C ALA A 402 -7.78 -25.88 9.59
N ALA A 403 -8.20 -27.09 9.19
CA ALA A 403 -9.29 -27.83 9.82
C ALA A 403 -8.90 -28.50 11.15
N SER A 404 -7.63 -28.85 11.33
CA SER A 404 -7.13 -29.46 12.56
C SER A 404 -6.86 -28.46 13.68
N ARG A 405 -6.94 -27.15 13.41
CA ARG A 405 -6.72 -26.10 14.40
C ARG A 405 -7.90 -26.02 15.35
N SER A 406 -7.68 -26.33 16.63
CA SER A 406 -8.59 -25.96 17.71
C SER A 406 -8.46 -24.46 18.02
N ASP A 407 -9.54 -23.83 18.50
CA ASP A 407 -9.51 -22.49 19.09
C ASP A 407 -8.49 -22.48 20.25
N GLY A 408 -7.27 -22.01 20.01
CA GLY A 408 -6.22 -21.89 21.04
C GLY A 408 -4.80 -22.28 20.63
N GLU A 409 -4.59 -23.00 19.53
CA GLU A 409 -3.22 -23.29 19.08
C GLU A 409 -2.58 -22.10 18.35
N LYS A 410 -1.29 -21.89 18.59
CA LYS A 410 -0.51 -20.81 17.97
C LYS A 410 -0.73 -20.81 16.46
N LYS A 411 -1.10 -19.64 15.92
CA LYS A 411 -1.05 -19.35 14.49
C LYS A 411 0.41 -19.21 14.05
N GLU A 412 1.26 -20.20 14.32
CA GLU A 412 2.60 -20.23 13.73
C GLU A 412 2.41 -20.14 12.23
N GLY A 413 3.07 -19.14 11.64
CA GLY A 413 2.90 -18.76 10.25
C GLY A 413 3.13 -19.97 9.38
N GLN A 414 2.07 -20.41 8.71
CA GLN A 414 2.19 -21.40 7.64
C GLN A 414 2.56 -20.61 6.39
N GLY A 415 3.80 -20.11 6.35
CA GLY A 415 4.32 -19.38 5.19
C GLY A 415 4.27 -20.24 3.92
N ASP A 416 4.30 -21.57 4.06
CA ASP A 416 4.07 -22.53 2.98
C ASP A 416 2.60 -22.62 2.52
N CYS A 417 1.66 -21.92 3.15
CA CYS A 417 0.23 -21.90 2.79
C CYS A 417 -0.29 -20.51 2.42
N TRP A 418 0.60 -19.55 2.13
CA TRP A 418 0.24 -18.19 1.73
C TRP A 418 -0.74 -18.13 0.55
N ASP A 419 -0.46 -18.87 -0.52
CA ASP A 419 -1.28 -18.87 -1.74
C ASP A 419 -2.70 -19.37 -1.44
N TRP A 420 -2.80 -20.42 -0.62
CA TRP A 420 -4.08 -20.95 -0.16
C TRP A 420 -4.82 -19.94 0.71
N HIS A 421 -4.15 -19.33 1.68
CA HIS A 421 -4.76 -18.34 2.57
C HIS A 421 -5.26 -17.09 1.83
N ALA A 422 -4.47 -16.56 0.89
CA ALA A 422 -4.87 -15.41 0.06
C ALA A 422 -6.12 -15.73 -0.77
N LYS A 423 -6.17 -16.92 -1.37
CA LYS A 423 -7.36 -17.40 -2.10
C LYS A 423 -8.60 -17.51 -1.21
N GLN A 424 -8.46 -18.14 -0.03
CA GLN A 424 -9.57 -18.29 0.91
C GLN A 424 -10.09 -16.93 1.41
N LEU A 425 -9.18 -15.96 1.59
CA LEU A 425 -9.52 -14.60 1.96
C LEU A 425 -10.33 -13.91 0.86
N ALA A 426 -9.85 -13.95 -0.39
CA ALA A 426 -10.57 -13.40 -1.55
C ALA A 426 -11.97 -14.03 -1.71
N ASP A 427 -12.06 -15.37 -1.62
CA ASP A 427 -13.31 -16.11 -1.72
C ASP A 427 -14.29 -15.76 -0.58
N ARG A 428 -13.79 -15.49 0.64
CA ARG A 428 -14.62 -15.04 1.76
C ARG A 428 -15.29 -13.70 1.44
N TYR A 429 -14.53 -12.69 1.05
CA TYR A 429 -15.09 -11.37 0.72
C TYR A 429 -16.07 -11.44 -0.45
N LYS A 430 -15.74 -12.24 -1.47
CA LYS A 430 -16.65 -12.46 -2.61
C LYS A 430 -17.98 -13.08 -2.16
N LYS A 431 -17.94 -14.10 -1.29
CA LYS A 431 -19.16 -14.73 -0.74
C LYS A 431 -19.98 -13.78 0.15
N GLU A 432 -19.33 -12.87 0.86
CA GLU A 432 -19.98 -11.84 1.68
C GLU A 432 -20.57 -10.68 0.84
N GLY A 433 -20.37 -10.67 -0.48
CA GLY A 433 -20.79 -9.57 -1.36
C GLY A 433 -19.98 -8.28 -1.16
N LYS A 434 -18.81 -8.36 -0.53
CA LYS A 434 -17.90 -7.24 -0.24
C LYS A 434 -16.62 -7.27 -1.08
N GLY A 435 -16.44 -8.29 -1.91
CA GLY A 435 -15.23 -8.49 -2.70
C GLY A 435 -15.55 -8.86 -4.14
N GLY A 436 -14.50 -9.15 -4.90
CA GLY A 436 -14.57 -9.36 -6.34
C GLY A 436 -13.41 -8.64 -7.03
N ASP A 437 -13.53 -8.48 -8.33
CA ASP A 437 -12.55 -7.79 -9.15
C ASP A 437 -12.41 -6.32 -8.66
N GLY A 438 -11.19 -5.86 -8.46
CA GLY A 438 -10.89 -4.54 -7.89
C GLY A 438 -10.91 -4.46 -6.36
N HIS A 439 -11.30 -5.52 -5.63
CA HIS A 439 -11.15 -5.55 -4.17
C HIS A 439 -9.73 -5.97 -3.78
N TRP A 440 -9.13 -5.32 -2.78
CA TRP A 440 -7.74 -5.53 -2.34
C TRP A 440 -7.38 -7.00 -2.09
N SER A 441 -8.31 -7.80 -1.54
CA SER A 441 -8.04 -9.22 -1.24
C SER A 441 -7.97 -10.09 -2.51
N TRP A 442 -8.72 -9.73 -3.55
CA TRP A 442 -8.65 -10.39 -4.85
C TRP A 442 -7.40 -9.98 -5.61
N GLU A 443 -7.06 -8.68 -5.56
CA GLU A 443 -5.84 -8.16 -6.15
C GLU A 443 -4.59 -8.79 -5.51
N LEU A 444 -4.53 -8.85 -4.18
CA LEU A 444 -3.48 -9.53 -3.43
C LEU A 444 -3.28 -10.98 -3.91
N TRP A 445 -4.37 -11.73 -4.01
CA TRP A 445 -4.31 -13.11 -4.49
C TRP A 445 -3.82 -13.23 -5.94
N ASN A 446 -4.29 -12.35 -6.82
CA ASN A 446 -3.91 -12.38 -8.23
C ASN A 446 -2.46 -11.96 -8.47
N LYS A 447 -2.00 -10.83 -7.91
CA LYS A 447 -0.61 -10.40 -8.07
C LYS A 447 0.35 -11.43 -7.46
N LEU A 448 0.00 -12.04 -6.33
CA LEU A 448 0.79 -13.15 -5.75
C LEU A 448 0.92 -14.32 -6.74
N LYS A 449 -0.18 -14.76 -7.35
CA LYS A 449 -0.19 -15.85 -8.34
C LYS A 449 0.61 -15.48 -9.60
N GLU A 450 0.55 -14.24 -10.05
CA GLU A 450 1.31 -13.74 -11.19
C GLU A 450 2.82 -13.77 -10.92
N GLN A 451 3.26 -13.28 -9.75
CA GLN A 451 4.67 -13.36 -9.34
C GLN A 451 5.19 -14.81 -9.34
N ARG A 452 4.40 -15.75 -8.77
CA ARG A 452 4.76 -17.18 -8.75
C ARG A 452 4.90 -17.76 -10.15
N LYS A 453 3.99 -17.42 -11.07
CA LYS A 453 4.06 -17.86 -12.47
C LYS A 453 5.29 -17.31 -13.17
N ASN A 454 5.56 -16.01 -13.03
CA ASN A 454 6.70 -15.34 -13.65
C ASN A 454 8.04 -15.89 -13.16
N ALA A 455 8.13 -16.24 -11.87
CA ALA A 455 9.31 -16.90 -11.34
C ALA A 455 9.50 -18.33 -11.92
N SER A 456 8.41 -19.08 -12.11
CA SER A 456 8.45 -20.43 -12.69
C SER A 456 8.84 -20.44 -14.17
N SER A 457 8.41 -19.45 -14.96
CA SER A 457 8.76 -19.32 -16.38
C SER A 457 10.22 -18.89 -16.56
N ASN A 458 10.71 -17.96 -15.74
CA ASN A 458 12.12 -17.55 -15.74
C ASN A 458 13.08 -18.71 -15.38
N LYS A 459 12.66 -19.64 -14.52
CA LYS A 459 13.44 -20.84 -14.20
C LYS A 459 13.55 -21.80 -15.39
N LYS A 460 12.48 -21.97 -16.18
CA LYS A 460 12.51 -22.79 -17.41
C LYS A 460 13.43 -22.19 -18.48
N ASN A 461 13.41 -20.87 -18.66
CA ASN A 461 14.27 -20.18 -19.63
C ASN A 461 15.76 -20.20 -19.24
N LYS A 462 16.10 -20.13 -17.95
CA LYS A 462 17.50 -20.28 -17.48
C LYS A 462 18.00 -21.73 -17.51
N GLY A 463 17.09 -22.71 -17.39
CA GLY A 463 17.42 -24.13 -17.51
C GLY A 463 17.75 -24.55 -18.96
N GLY A 464 17.06 -24.00 -19.96
CA GLY A 464 17.30 -24.29 -21.38
C GLY A 464 18.58 -23.71 -21.96
N LYS A 465 19.26 -22.80 -21.26
CA LYS A 465 20.53 -22.19 -21.70
C LYS A 465 21.79 -22.88 -21.17
N LYS A 466 21.65 -23.96 -20.41
CA LYS A 466 22.79 -24.74 -19.88
C LYS A 466 23.14 -25.99 -20.69
N ASP A 467 22.36 -26.31 -21.73
CA ASP A 467 22.61 -27.45 -22.62
C ASP A 467 23.21 -27.06 -23.99
N GLU A 468 23.59 -25.79 -24.17
CA GLU A 468 24.38 -25.30 -25.31
C GLU A 468 25.61 -24.54 -24.81
N LEU A 469 26.60 -25.27 -24.29
CA LEU A 469 28.00 -24.84 -24.23
C LEU A 469 28.93 -26.04 -24.03
#